data_AF-A0A7D5GKA7-F1
#
_entry.id   AF-A0A7D5GKA7-F1
#
_cell.length_a   1.000
_cell.length_b   1.000
_cell.length_c   1.000
_cell.angle_alpha   90.00
_cell.angle_beta   90.00
_cell.angle_gamma   90.00
#
_symmetry.space_group_name_H-M   'P 1'
#
loop_
_entity.id
_entity.type
_entity.pdbx_description
1 polymer ?
#
loop_
_entity_poly.entity_id
_entity_poly.type
_entity_poly.pdbx_seq_one_letter_code
_entity_poly.pdbx_strand_id
1 'polypeptide(L)'
;MSSASGWTGVPEPSEALILQRTPDQNDGETPYTLTVKDVPVDGFWSISVYNRRLSFVKNKYDAFTVSNVTADRNANGSVTVHFDGDPDQKNFLYTPGGWRYLFRFYDASKPIINENYQFPEAQPIK
;
A
#
# COMPACT_ATOMS: atom_id res chain seq x y z
N MET A 1 0.09 -31.29 3.11
CA MET A 1 -0.42 -30.13 3.86
C MET A 1 0.36 -28.91 3.36
N SER A 2 -0.21 -28.13 2.44
CA SER A 2 0.41 -26.88 1.97
C SER A 2 -0.05 -25.76 2.87
N SER A 3 0.90 -25.10 3.52
CA SER A 3 0.70 -23.81 4.18
C SER A 3 0.57 -22.76 3.08
N ALA A 4 -0.66 -22.46 2.66
CA ALA A 4 -0.93 -21.26 1.86
C ALA A 4 -0.93 -20.07 2.80
N SER A 5 0.07 -19.21 2.63
CA SER A 5 0.23 -17.97 3.39
C SER A 5 -1.04 -17.10 3.30
N GLY A 6 -1.75 -16.97 4.42
CA GLY A 6 -2.39 -15.71 4.82
C GLY A 6 -3.74 -15.33 4.21
N TRP A 7 -4.67 -16.26 4.03
CA TRP A 7 -6.09 -15.91 3.80
C TRP A 7 -7.00 -16.55 4.85
N THR A 8 -7.69 -15.74 5.65
CA THR A 8 -8.71 -16.19 6.60
C THR A 8 -10.05 -15.55 6.26
N GLY A 9 -10.77 -16.14 5.30
CA GLY A 9 -12.18 -15.82 5.02
C GLY A 9 -12.39 -14.76 3.93
N VAL A 10 -13.47 -14.94 3.17
CA VAL A 10 -14.02 -13.88 2.33
C VAL A 10 -14.52 -12.79 3.27
N PRO A 11 -14.01 -11.55 3.23
CA PRO A 11 -14.52 -10.51 4.10
C PRO A 11 -15.98 -10.20 3.78
N GLU A 12 -16.74 -9.97 4.83
CA GLU A 12 -18.06 -9.34 4.74
C GLU A 12 -17.91 -7.99 3.98
N PRO A 13 -18.94 -7.50 3.27
CA PRO A 13 -18.88 -6.23 2.52
C PRO A 13 -18.38 -5.04 3.35
N SER A 14 -18.59 -5.08 4.67
CA SER A 14 -18.15 -4.07 5.64
C SER A 14 -16.67 -4.17 6.06
N GLU A 15 -15.97 -5.26 5.73
CA GLU A 15 -14.57 -5.47 6.08
C GLU A 15 -13.66 -5.16 4.89
N ALA A 16 -12.66 -4.31 5.14
CA ALA A 16 -11.66 -4.01 4.12
C ALA A 16 -10.77 -5.22 3.85
N LEU A 17 -10.54 -5.54 2.58
CA LEU A 17 -9.49 -6.49 2.20
C LEU A 17 -8.12 -5.87 2.47
N ILE A 18 -7.21 -6.64 3.07
CA ILE A 18 -5.88 -6.15 3.44
C ILE A 18 -4.81 -7.00 2.79
N LEU A 19 -4.00 -6.36 1.94
CA LEU A 19 -2.75 -6.92 1.47
C LEU A 19 -1.61 -6.33 2.29
N GLN A 20 -0.88 -7.19 3.00
CA GLN A 20 0.35 -6.81 3.68
C GLN A 20 1.57 -7.16 2.81
N ARG A 21 2.51 -6.21 2.72
CA ARG A 21 3.79 -6.42 2.03
C ARG A 21 4.93 -5.83 2.84
N THR A 22 6.03 -6.57 2.85
CA THR A 22 7.30 -6.16 3.45
C THR A 22 8.32 -6.11 2.30
N PRO A 23 8.94 -4.95 2.03
CA PRO A 23 9.99 -4.86 1.01
C PRO A 23 11.22 -5.71 1.36
N ASP A 24 11.98 -6.11 0.34
CA ASP A 24 13.18 -6.94 0.52
C ASP A 24 14.35 -6.16 1.16
N GLN A 25 14.64 -4.95 0.67
CA GLN A 25 15.68 -4.06 1.22
C GLN A 25 15.03 -3.09 2.20
N ASN A 26 14.71 -3.61 3.38
CA ASN A 26 13.95 -2.91 4.41
C ASN A 26 14.84 -2.31 5.50
N ASP A 27 15.87 -1.59 5.06
CA ASP A 27 16.82 -0.87 5.91
C ASP A 27 16.23 0.43 6.47
N GLY A 28 15.19 0.98 5.84
CA GLY A 28 14.61 2.29 6.18
C GLY A 28 15.39 3.46 5.58
N GLU A 29 16.26 3.19 4.61
CA GLU A 29 17.06 4.18 3.89
C GLU A 29 16.85 4.05 2.37
N THR A 30 16.63 2.84 1.87
CA THR A 30 16.34 2.57 0.46
C THR A 30 14.94 3.08 0.12
N PRO A 31 14.81 4.07 -0.80
CA PRO A 31 13.51 4.55 -1.22
C PRO A 31 12.84 3.57 -2.18
N TYR A 32 11.51 3.50 -2.13
CA TYR A 32 10.68 2.63 -2.95
C TYR A 32 9.59 3.42 -3.66
N THR A 33 9.12 2.90 -4.79
CA THR A 33 7.92 3.42 -5.48
C THR A 33 6.92 2.32 -5.73
N LEU A 34 5.64 2.68 -5.65
CA LEU A 34 4.54 1.82 -6.02
C LEU A 34 3.57 2.59 -6.90
N THR A 35 3.40 2.15 -8.14
CA THR A 35 2.41 2.72 -9.04
C THR A 35 1.20 1.81 -9.10
N VAL A 36 0.03 2.37 -8.77
CA VAL A 36 -1.25 1.68 -8.80
C VAL A 36 -2.17 2.31 -9.83
N LYS A 37 -2.89 1.46 -10.58
CA LYS A 37 -3.85 1.90 -11.58
C LYS A 37 -5.00 0.89 -11.65
N ASP A 38 -6.20 1.39 -11.95
CA ASP A 38 -7.39 0.59 -12.23
C ASP A 38 -7.67 -0.47 -11.14
N VAL A 39 -7.54 -0.05 -9.87
CA VAL A 39 -7.80 -0.92 -8.71
C VAL A 39 -9.32 -1.17 -8.62
N PRO A 40 -9.79 -2.43 -8.71
CA PRO A 40 -11.22 -2.73 -8.80
C PRO A 40 -11.86 -2.73 -7.41
N VAL A 41 -12.11 -1.52 -6.90
CA VAL A 41 -12.87 -1.24 -5.68
C VAL A 41 -14.08 -0.38 -6.05
N ASP A 42 -15.21 -0.65 -5.43
CA ASP A 42 -16.44 0.14 -5.59
C ASP A 42 -16.46 1.33 -4.60
N GLY A 43 -15.70 1.23 -3.50
CA GLY A 43 -15.52 2.29 -2.51
C GLY A 43 -14.21 3.05 -2.74
N PHE A 44 -13.18 2.71 -1.97
CA PHE A 44 -11.87 3.35 -2.05
C PHE A 44 -10.76 2.40 -1.60
N TRP A 45 -9.52 2.81 -1.81
CA TRP A 45 -8.37 2.08 -1.30
C TRP A 45 -7.43 3.01 -0.57
N SER A 46 -6.62 2.45 0.33
CA SER A 46 -5.59 3.19 1.07
C SER A 46 -4.32 2.36 1.24
N ILE A 47 -3.17 3.00 1.15
CA ILE A 47 -1.86 2.44 1.44
C ILE A 47 -1.32 3.15 2.68
N SER A 48 -1.03 2.39 3.73
CA SER A 48 -0.53 2.91 5.01
C SER A 48 0.81 2.26 5.38
N VAL A 49 1.76 3.05 5.86
CA VAL A 49 3.07 2.54 6.33
C VAL A 49 3.07 2.33 7.84
N TYR A 50 3.58 1.17 8.27
CA TYR A 50 3.76 0.80 9.66
C TYR A 50 5.19 0.37 9.93
N ASN A 51 5.62 0.51 11.18
CA ASN A 51 6.87 -0.11 11.64
C ASN A 51 6.72 -1.63 11.85
N ARG A 52 7.82 -2.26 12.30
CA ARG A 52 7.88 -3.70 12.66
C ARG A 52 6.83 -4.15 13.68
N ARG A 53 6.26 -3.23 14.46
CA ARG A 53 5.25 -3.48 15.51
C ARG A 53 3.82 -3.17 15.04
N LEU A 54 3.61 -2.98 13.73
CA LEU A 54 2.31 -2.61 13.15
C LEU A 54 1.75 -1.31 13.73
N SER A 55 2.63 -0.34 14.06
CA SER A 55 2.24 0.96 14.60
C SER A 55 2.69 2.10 13.68
N PHE A 56 1.89 3.16 13.62
CA PHE A 56 2.31 4.41 13.00
C PHE A 56 3.45 5.05 13.79
N VAL A 57 4.44 5.56 13.08
CA VAL A 57 5.60 6.23 13.68
C VAL A 57 5.53 7.71 13.37
N LYS A 58 5.26 8.52 14.40
CA LYS A 58 5.21 9.97 14.27
C LYS A 58 6.46 10.46 13.55
N ASN A 59 6.25 11.23 12.49
CA ASN A 59 7.31 11.81 11.68
C ASN A 59 7.01 13.29 11.43
N LYS A 60 8.03 14.04 11.02
CA LYS A 60 7.91 15.50 10.83
C LYS A 60 7.08 15.92 9.60
N TYR A 61 6.72 14.95 8.74
CA TYR A 61 6.01 15.18 7.49
C TYR A 61 4.50 14.91 7.60
N ASP A 62 4.04 14.37 8.75
CA ASP A 62 2.68 13.85 8.92
C ASP A 62 2.25 12.84 7.84
N ALA A 63 3.25 12.14 7.26
CA ALA A 63 3.08 11.29 6.08
C ALA A 63 2.98 9.81 6.50
N PHE A 64 1.76 9.26 6.52
CA PHE A 64 1.51 7.89 6.97
C PHE A 64 0.66 7.05 6.03
N THR A 65 -0.26 7.69 5.31
CA THR A 65 -1.26 7.01 4.49
C THR A 65 -1.56 7.81 3.24
N VAL A 66 -1.71 7.11 2.11
CA VAL A 66 -2.20 7.66 0.83
C VAL A 66 -3.46 6.88 0.43
N SER A 67 -4.47 7.56 -0.12
CA SER A 67 -5.69 6.93 -0.64
C SER A 67 -6.02 7.46 -2.03
N ASN A 68 -6.69 6.69 -2.90
CA ASN A 68 -7.17 7.21 -4.19
C ASN A 68 -8.07 8.45 -4.09
N VAL A 69 -8.67 8.69 -2.92
CA VAL A 69 -9.52 9.86 -2.67
C VAL A 69 -8.67 11.12 -2.48
N THR A 70 -7.53 11.01 -1.81
CA THR A 70 -6.68 12.16 -1.44
C THR A 70 -5.40 12.25 -2.27
N ALA A 71 -5.05 11.20 -3.01
CA ALA A 71 -3.82 11.11 -3.76
C ALA A 71 -3.81 12.05 -4.97
N ASP A 72 -2.64 12.60 -5.22
CA ASP A 72 -2.30 13.20 -6.50
C ASP A 72 -2.22 12.12 -7.58
N ARG A 73 -3.00 12.31 -8.65
CA ARG A 73 -3.05 11.40 -9.80
C ARG A 73 -2.12 11.86 -10.92
N ASN A 74 -1.51 10.89 -11.58
CA ASN A 74 -0.76 11.09 -12.81
C ASN A 74 -1.72 11.40 -13.97
N ALA A 75 -1.19 11.95 -15.07
CA ALA A 75 -1.97 12.30 -16.26
C ALA A 75 -2.70 11.09 -16.89
N ASN A 76 -2.17 9.88 -16.70
CA ASN A 76 -2.76 8.63 -17.19
C ASN A 76 -3.76 7.99 -16.20
N GLY A 77 -4.09 8.68 -15.11
CA GLY A 77 -5.01 8.24 -14.06
C GLY A 77 -4.40 7.31 -12.99
N SER A 78 -3.13 6.92 -13.11
CA SER A 78 -2.47 6.13 -12.06
C SER A 78 -2.09 7.00 -10.86
N VAL A 79 -1.84 6.36 -9.72
CA VAL A 79 -1.26 6.99 -8.54
C VAL A 79 0.11 6.36 -8.28
N THR A 80 1.15 7.18 -8.19
CA THR A 80 2.48 6.73 -7.77
C THR A 80 2.68 7.16 -6.33
N VAL A 81 2.93 6.19 -5.45
CA VAL A 81 3.27 6.38 -4.03
C VAL A 81 4.78 6.29 -3.89
N HIS A 82 5.35 7.27 -3.19
CA HIS A 82 6.77 7.39 -2.93
C HIS A 82 7.04 7.03 -1.48
N PHE A 83 7.69 5.90 -1.26
CA PHE A 83 8.09 5.43 0.06
C PHE A 83 9.52 5.91 0.31
N ASP A 84 9.65 6.90 1.18
CA ASP A 84 10.89 7.64 1.39
C ASP A 84 11.44 8.35 0.14
N GLY A 85 12.65 8.90 0.27
CA GLY A 85 13.33 9.66 -0.78
C GLY A 85 13.12 11.16 -0.60
N ASP A 86 12.60 11.81 -1.63
CA ASP A 86 12.37 13.25 -1.61
C ASP A 86 10.99 13.57 -0.99
N PRO A 87 10.94 14.25 0.19
CA PRO A 87 9.70 14.56 0.88
C PRO A 87 8.79 15.56 0.14
N ASP A 88 9.31 16.29 -0.85
CA ASP A 88 8.53 17.21 -1.67
C ASP A 88 7.78 16.48 -2.82
N GLN A 89 8.01 15.18 -2.98
CA GLN A 89 7.30 14.36 -3.96
C GLN A 89 5.83 14.16 -3.58
N LYS A 90 4.99 14.11 -4.62
CA LYS A 90 3.57 13.78 -4.47
C LYS A 90 3.39 12.40 -3.85
N ASN A 91 2.35 12.25 -3.02
CA ASN A 91 2.04 10.98 -2.35
C ASN A 91 3.22 10.38 -1.56
N PHE A 92 4.06 11.23 -0.98
CA PHE A 92 5.18 10.80 -0.14
C PHE A 92 4.69 10.13 1.15
N LEU A 93 5.35 9.04 1.53
CA LEU A 93 5.17 8.31 2.77
C LEU A 93 6.53 8.06 3.41
N TYR A 94 6.68 8.48 4.66
CA TYR A 94 7.91 8.21 5.42
C TYR A 94 8.03 6.72 5.76
N THR A 95 9.23 6.15 5.64
CA THR A 95 9.47 4.74 5.97
C THR A 95 10.45 4.56 7.13
N PRO A 96 10.01 4.08 8.31
CA PRO A 96 10.94 3.72 9.37
C PRO A 96 11.67 2.40 9.04
N GLY A 97 12.86 2.16 9.62
CA GLY A 97 13.56 0.88 9.47
C GLY A 97 12.69 -0.34 9.83
N GLY A 98 12.70 -1.37 8.96
CA GLY A 98 11.85 -2.55 9.11
C GLY A 98 10.36 -2.29 8.87
N TRP A 99 10.02 -1.30 8.04
CA TRP A 99 8.65 -0.95 7.73
C TRP A 99 7.90 -2.04 6.96
N ARG A 100 6.59 -1.92 6.93
CA ARG A 100 5.74 -2.64 5.99
C ARG A 100 4.59 -1.74 5.61
N TYR A 101 3.99 -2.00 4.46
CA TYR A 101 2.79 -1.30 4.06
C TYR A 101 1.59 -2.24 4.04
N LEU A 102 0.45 -1.69 4.42
CA LEU A 102 -0.84 -2.33 4.27
C LEU A 102 -1.60 -1.61 3.16
N PHE A 103 -1.97 -2.36 2.14
CA PHE A 103 -2.86 -1.91 1.09
C PHE A 103 -4.27 -2.42 1.43
N ARG A 104 -5.15 -1.50 1.80
CA ARG A 104 -6.54 -1.78 2.16
C ARG A 104 -7.47 -1.45 1.01
N PHE A 105 -8.42 -2.33 0.75
CA PHE A 105 -9.44 -2.19 -0.28
C PHE A 105 -10.81 -2.22 0.40
N TYR A 106 -11.52 -1.09 0.36
CA TYR A 106 -12.86 -0.93 0.91
C TYR A 106 -13.87 -1.13 -0.21
N ASP A 107 -14.88 -1.99 0.03
CA ASP A 107 -15.81 -2.47 -1.00
C ASP A 107 -15.08 -3.04 -2.22
N ALA A 108 -14.23 -4.05 -1.99
CA ALA A 108 -13.46 -4.66 -3.06
C ALA A 108 -14.34 -5.49 -4.02
N SER A 109 -14.16 -5.29 -5.32
CA SER A 109 -14.95 -6.00 -6.32
C SER A 109 -14.45 -7.44 -6.53
N LYS A 110 -15.26 -8.27 -7.21
CA LYS A 110 -14.98 -9.69 -7.49
C LYS A 110 -13.57 -10.00 -8.03
N PRO A 111 -12.92 -9.18 -8.88
CA PRO A 111 -11.57 -9.48 -9.35
C PRO A 111 -10.52 -9.58 -8.24
N ILE A 112 -10.62 -8.75 -7.18
CA ILE A 112 -9.73 -8.85 -6.01
C ILE A 112 -10.08 -10.09 -5.19
N ILE A 113 -11.37 -10.35 -4.94
CA ILE A 113 -11.85 -11.48 -4.13
C ILE A 113 -11.49 -12.82 -4.77
N ASN A 114 -11.55 -12.92 -6.09
CA ASN A 114 -11.23 -14.12 -6.85
C ASN A 114 -9.74 -14.21 -7.22
N GLU A 115 -8.88 -13.36 -6.66
CA GLU A 115 -7.43 -13.33 -6.92
C GLU A 115 -7.04 -13.11 -8.40
N ASN A 116 -7.95 -12.55 -9.20
CA ASN A 116 -7.75 -12.26 -10.62
C ASN A 116 -7.15 -10.86 -10.87
N TYR A 117 -6.85 -10.10 -9.82
CA TYR A 117 -6.17 -8.82 -9.89
C TYR A 117 -4.70 -9.00 -9.51
N GLN A 118 -3.79 -8.64 -10.42
CA GLN A 118 -2.37 -8.66 -10.13
C GLN A 118 -2.03 -7.44 -9.25
N PHE A 119 -1.73 -7.71 -7.98
CA PHE A 119 -1.33 -6.64 -7.07
C PHE A 119 0.05 -6.10 -7.46
N PRO A 120 0.19 -4.78 -7.63
CA PRO A 120 1.49 -4.17 -7.85
C PRO A 120 2.30 -4.24 -6.56
N GLU A 121 3.61 -4.40 -6.70
CA GLU A 121 4.54 -4.47 -5.57
C GLU A 121 5.52 -3.30 -5.63
N ALA A 122 5.80 -2.73 -4.45
CA ALA A 122 6.75 -1.63 -4.32
C ALA A 122 8.14 -2.06 -4.84
N GLN A 123 8.74 -1.24 -5.70
CA GLN A 123 10.06 -1.48 -6.28
C GLN A 123 11.07 -0.46 -5.76
N PRO A 124 12.32 -0.87 -5.47
CA PRO A 124 13.34 0.07 -5.03
C PRO A 124 13.66 1.06 -6.17
N ILE A 125 13.85 2.33 -5.82
CA ILE A 125 14.34 3.33 -6.76
C ILE A 125 15.86 3.13 -6.85
N LYS A 126 16.37 2.93 -8.07
CA LYS A 126 17.82 2.86 -8.34
C LYS A 126 18.42 4.24 -8.59
#